data_AF-A0A379ABU4-F1
#
_entry.id   AF-A0A379ABU4-F1
#
_cell.length_a   1.000
_cell.length_b   1.000
_cell.length_c   1.000
_cell.angle_alpha   90.00
_cell.angle_beta   90.00
_cell.angle_gamma   90.00
#
_symmetry.space_group_name_H-M   'P 1'
#
loop_
_entity.id
_entity.type
_entity.pdbx_description
1 polymer ?
#
loop_
_entity_poly.entity_id
_entity_poly.type
_entity_poly.pdbx_seq_one_letter_code
_entity_poly.pdbx_strand_id
1 'polypeptide(L)'
;MGEVVKEIAGRHKLKTAMGDDVAKMAVDHIDQTNESDASFLMRLAKQCGAVACIKNGNLLFIRQGQGKTASGKVLPAITLVRKDGDGHRFTLADRDAYTGVIASWLHTREPEKKTETTVKRRRRKPAAQKKEPEAKQGDYLIGTDETVLVLSRTYANRANAERAAKMQWERLQRGVATFSIQLARGRADLYTEMPVKVSGFKQPIDAGEWIITTLTHNLSAENGYTTSIELEVKIDSLEME
;
A
#
# COMPACT_ATOMS: atom_id res chain seq x y z
N MET A 1 -8.96 1.68 11.37
CA MET A 1 -7.51 1.42 11.21
C MET A 1 -6.69 2.24 12.18
N GLY A 2 -6.87 3.57 12.21
CA GLY A 2 -6.03 4.44 13.02
C GLY A 2 -5.99 4.12 14.52
N GLU A 3 -7.10 3.69 15.11
CA GLU A 3 -7.15 3.30 16.53
C GLU A 3 -6.33 2.05 16.83
N VAL A 4 -6.45 1.01 15.99
CA VAL A 4 -5.68 -0.24 16.12
C VAL A 4 -4.17 0.03 16.08
N VAL A 5 -3.73 0.84 15.11
CA VAL A 5 -2.31 1.19 14.97
C VAL A 5 -1.82 2.03 16.16
N LYS A 6 -2.65 2.95 16.67
CA LYS A 6 -2.36 3.75 17.88
C LYS A 6 -2.23 2.88 19.12
N GLU A 7 -3.11 1.91 19.29
CA GLU A 7 -3.05 1.00 20.43
C GLU A 7 -1.76 0.17 20.43
N ILE A 8 -1.42 -0.43 19.29
CA ILE A 8 -0.18 -1.22 19.16
C ILE A 8 1.05 -0.33 19.36
N ALA A 9 1.09 0.86 18.78
CA ALA A 9 2.18 1.79 19.00
C ALA A 9 2.33 2.17 20.48
N GLY A 10 1.21 2.39 21.18
CA GLY A 10 1.18 2.67 22.62
C GLY A 10 1.78 1.54 23.46
N ARG A 11 1.43 0.28 23.16
CA ARG A 11 1.99 -0.90 23.84
C ARG A 11 3.52 -0.96 23.74
N HIS A 12 4.07 -0.54 22.61
CA HIS A 12 5.52 -0.55 22.32
C HIS A 12 6.22 0.79 22.58
N LYS A 13 5.53 1.78 23.20
CA LYS A 13 6.07 3.13 23.46
C LYS A 13 6.53 3.86 22.20
N LEU A 14 5.90 3.59 21.07
CA LEU A 14 6.15 4.24 19.79
C LEU A 14 5.17 5.38 19.57
N LYS A 15 5.61 6.43 18.89
CA LYS A 15 4.71 7.49 18.40
C LYS A 15 4.11 7.06 17.07
N THR A 16 2.82 7.28 16.86
CA THR A 16 2.20 6.98 15.56
C THR A 16 2.39 8.11 14.57
N ALA A 17 2.78 7.76 13.34
CA ALA A 17 2.78 8.65 12.19
C ALA A 17 1.99 7.99 11.07
N MET A 18 0.78 8.49 10.79
CA MET A 18 -0.16 7.89 9.84
C MET A 18 -0.69 8.92 8.86
N GLY A 19 -0.92 8.51 7.61
CA GLY A 19 -1.66 9.32 6.63
C GLY A 19 -3.16 9.33 6.91
N ASP A 20 -3.82 10.45 6.63
CA ASP A 20 -5.26 10.63 6.86
C ASP A 20 -6.11 9.58 6.12
N ASP A 21 -5.71 9.22 4.90
CA ASP A 21 -6.36 8.22 4.05
C ASP A 21 -6.49 6.87 4.76
N VAL A 22 -5.43 6.46 5.46
CA VAL A 22 -5.36 5.15 6.11
C VAL A 22 -5.89 5.22 7.54
N ALA A 23 -5.75 6.37 8.21
CA ALA A 23 -6.28 6.58 9.55
C ALA A 23 -7.83 6.48 9.58
N LYS A 24 -8.50 7.08 8.59
CA LYS A 24 -9.97 7.11 8.46
C LYS A 24 -10.57 5.81 7.92
N MET A 25 -9.73 4.86 7.49
CA MET A 25 -10.22 3.61 6.91
C MET A 25 -10.93 2.74 7.95
N ALA A 26 -12.19 2.42 7.67
CA ALA A 26 -12.98 1.48 8.47
C ALA A 26 -12.42 0.07 8.33
N VAL A 27 -12.27 -0.60 9.47
CA VAL A 27 -11.80 -1.98 9.58
C VAL A 27 -12.97 -2.77 10.11
N ASP A 28 -13.36 -3.78 9.37
CA ASP A 28 -14.29 -4.78 9.89
C ASP A 28 -13.61 -5.56 11.03
N HIS A 29 -14.36 -6.32 11.81
CA HIS A 29 -13.79 -7.11 12.90
C HIS A 29 -12.62 -7.98 12.39
N ILE A 30 -11.46 -7.83 13.03
CA ILE A 30 -10.25 -8.58 12.68
C ILE A 30 -9.57 -9.07 13.95
N ASP A 31 -9.21 -10.34 13.94
CA ASP A 31 -8.60 -10.99 15.08
C ASP A 31 -7.09 -11.10 14.91
N GLN A 32 -6.39 -10.96 16.04
CA GLN A 32 -4.97 -11.23 16.18
C GLN A 32 -4.77 -12.63 16.79
N THR A 33 -4.87 -13.67 15.95
CA THR A 33 -4.81 -15.07 16.39
C THR A 33 -3.45 -15.70 16.05
N ASN A 34 -2.69 -16.09 17.08
CA ASN A 34 -1.36 -16.70 16.95
C ASN A 34 -0.39 -15.90 16.05
N GLU A 35 -0.47 -14.57 16.10
CA GLU A 35 0.40 -13.68 15.34
C GLU A 35 0.94 -12.56 16.23
N SER A 36 2.17 -12.12 15.97
CA SER A 36 2.78 -11.00 16.69
C SER A 36 2.21 -9.65 16.21
N ASP A 37 2.31 -8.62 17.04
CA ASP A 37 1.89 -7.26 16.68
C ASP A 37 2.52 -6.77 15.37
N ALA A 38 3.81 -7.10 15.15
CA ALA A 38 4.50 -6.75 13.92
C ALA A 38 3.93 -7.50 12.70
N SER A 39 3.69 -8.81 12.82
CA SER A 39 3.09 -9.61 11.75
C SER A 39 1.67 -9.13 11.42
N PHE A 40 0.88 -8.82 12.46
CA PHE A 40 -0.45 -8.26 12.32
C PHE A 40 -0.43 -6.90 11.60
N LEU A 41 0.47 -5.99 11.98
CA LEU A 41 0.64 -4.70 11.30
C LEU A 41 1.05 -4.87 9.84
N MET A 42 1.97 -5.79 9.52
CA MET A 42 2.38 -6.07 8.13
C MET A 42 1.20 -6.64 7.31
N ARG A 43 0.42 -7.54 7.90
CA ARG A 43 -0.79 -8.10 7.27
C ARG A 43 -1.82 -7.02 6.99
N LEU A 44 -2.09 -6.15 7.97
CA LEU A 44 -2.99 -5.01 7.81
C LEU A 44 -2.48 -4.02 6.75
N ALA A 45 -1.19 -3.71 6.78
CA ALA A 45 -0.56 -2.80 5.82
C ALA A 45 -0.75 -3.32 4.39
N LYS A 46 -0.46 -4.61 4.16
CA LYS A 46 -0.67 -5.26 2.86
C LYS A 46 -2.12 -5.22 2.38
N GLN A 47 -3.10 -5.39 3.27
CA GLN A 47 -4.53 -5.32 2.93
C GLN A 47 -4.99 -3.90 2.56
N CYS A 48 -4.38 -2.88 3.16
CA CYS A 48 -4.71 -1.48 2.93
C CYS A 48 -3.86 -0.81 1.83
N GLY A 49 -2.89 -1.52 1.23
CA GLY A 49 -1.91 -0.94 0.31
C GLY A 49 -0.98 0.06 1.01
N ALA A 50 -0.74 -0.15 2.30
CA ALA A 50 0.13 0.64 3.14
C ALA A 50 1.45 -0.10 3.44
N VAL A 51 2.42 0.64 3.95
CA VAL A 51 3.67 0.12 4.52
C VAL A 51 3.69 0.46 6.01
N ALA A 52 4.03 -0.54 6.83
CA ALA A 52 4.29 -0.38 8.25
C ALA A 52 5.79 -0.46 8.51
N CYS A 53 6.39 0.60 9.04
CA CYS A 53 7.81 0.59 9.43
C CYS A 53 8.07 1.42 10.69
N ILE A 54 9.14 1.11 11.41
CA ILE A 54 9.54 1.85 12.61
C ILE A 54 10.77 2.68 12.25
N LYS A 55 10.67 4.01 12.36
CA LYS A 55 11.79 4.93 12.12
C LYS A 55 11.85 5.99 13.22
N ASN A 56 12.99 6.12 13.87
CA ASN A 56 13.25 7.13 14.90
C ASN A 56 12.17 7.15 16.01
N GLY A 57 11.82 5.98 16.56
CA GLY A 57 10.78 5.84 17.58
C GLY A 57 9.35 6.10 17.11
N ASN A 58 9.13 6.27 15.80
CA ASN A 58 7.81 6.44 15.21
C ASN A 58 7.40 5.17 14.46
N LEU A 59 6.19 4.67 14.73
CA LEU A 59 5.52 3.69 13.89
C LEU A 59 4.85 4.44 12.73
N LEU A 60 5.43 4.31 11.55
CA LEU A 60 4.92 4.84 10.30
C LEU A 60 3.92 3.84 9.70
N PHE A 61 2.73 4.34 9.36
CA PHE A 61 1.70 3.58 8.64
C PHE A 61 1.13 4.46 7.53
N ILE A 62 1.72 4.36 6.33
CA ILE A 62 1.46 5.27 5.19
C ILE A 62 1.15 4.46 3.93
N ARG A 63 0.40 5.04 2.99
CA ARG A 63 0.16 4.38 1.68
C ARG A 63 1.47 4.29 0.91
N GLN A 64 1.71 3.15 0.27
CA GLN A 64 2.89 2.95 -0.56
C GLN A 64 2.80 3.74 -1.86
N GLY A 65 3.92 4.29 -2.34
CA GLY A 65 4.02 4.81 -3.70
C GLY A 65 3.50 6.24 -3.89
N GLN A 66 3.06 6.93 -2.83
CA GLN A 66 2.50 8.28 -2.95
C GLN A 66 3.56 9.38 -2.95
N GLY A 67 4.78 9.10 -2.51
CA GLY A 67 5.81 10.15 -2.37
C GLY A 67 5.44 11.24 -1.36
N LYS A 68 4.65 10.90 -0.35
CA LYS A 68 4.15 11.82 0.68
C LYS A 68 4.55 11.35 2.06
N THR A 69 4.83 12.30 2.94
CA THR A 69 5.01 12.05 4.38
C THR A 69 3.70 11.58 5.02
N ALA A 70 3.78 11.03 6.24
CA ALA A 70 2.59 10.72 7.04
C ALA A 70 1.66 11.95 7.25
N SER A 71 2.23 13.16 7.27
CA SER A 71 1.44 14.40 7.35
C SER A 71 0.82 14.86 6.02
N GLY A 72 0.97 14.09 4.94
CA GLY A 72 0.46 14.42 3.60
C GLY A 72 1.35 15.38 2.79
N LYS A 73 2.42 15.93 3.38
CA LYS A 73 3.38 16.78 2.66
C LYS A 73 4.16 15.97 1.62
N VAL A 74 4.31 16.52 0.41
CA VAL A 74 5.09 15.91 -0.68
C VAL A 74 6.56 15.85 -0.28
N LEU A 75 7.21 14.72 -0.55
CA LEU A 75 8.63 14.52 -0.31
C LEU A 75 9.46 15.22 -1.39
N PRO A 76 10.62 15.81 -1.03
CA PRO A 76 11.47 16.47 -2.00
C PRO A 76 12.01 15.45 -3.00
N ALA A 77 11.87 15.77 -4.29
CA ALA A 77 12.43 14.95 -5.36
C ALA A 77 13.95 15.13 -5.43
N ILE A 78 14.66 14.04 -5.70
CA ILE A 78 16.10 14.05 -5.88
C ILE A 78 16.49 13.63 -7.30
N THR A 79 17.56 14.21 -7.83
CA THR A 79 18.07 13.85 -9.15
C THR A 79 19.27 12.93 -9.01
N LEU A 80 19.22 11.77 -9.67
CA LEU A 80 20.35 10.88 -9.87
C LEU A 80 20.81 10.99 -11.33
N VAL A 81 22.11 11.05 -11.53
CA VAL A 81 22.73 11.08 -12.87
C VAL A 81 23.49 9.79 -13.10
N ARG A 82 23.66 9.41 -14.37
CA ARG A 82 24.41 8.19 -14.73
C ARG A 82 25.83 8.12 -14.15
N LYS A 83 26.47 9.27 -13.87
CA LYS A 83 27.80 9.31 -13.23
C LYS A 83 27.80 8.98 -11.72
N ASP A 84 26.63 8.91 -11.08
CA ASP A 84 26.54 8.64 -9.64
C ASP A 84 26.71 7.14 -9.31
N GLY A 85 26.67 6.26 -10.30
CA GLY A 85 26.74 4.82 -10.12
C GLY A 85 27.35 4.08 -11.30
N ASP A 86 27.88 2.89 -11.01
CA ASP A 86 28.67 2.11 -11.98
C ASP A 86 27.82 1.02 -12.66
N GLY A 87 26.75 0.58 -11.99
CA GLY A 87 25.86 -0.48 -12.45
C GLY A 87 24.39 -0.09 -12.32
N HIS A 88 23.60 -0.44 -13.33
CA HIS A 88 22.15 -0.31 -13.28
C HIS A 88 21.48 -1.51 -13.93
N ARG A 89 20.27 -1.80 -13.49
CA ARG A 89 19.38 -2.78 -14.12
C ARG A 89 18.02 -2.14 -14.29
N PHE A 90 17.52 -2.17 -15.52
CA PHE A 90 16.17 -1.77 -15.87
C PHE A 90 15.41 -3.01 -16.31
N THR A 91 14.18 -3.17 -15.85
CA THR A 91 13.31 -4.26 -16.26
C THR A 91 11.91 -3.72 -16.48
N LEU A 92 11.37 -3.98 -17.67
CA LEU A 92 9.98 -3.73 -18.03
C LEU A 92 9.27 -5.09 -18.04
N ALA A 93 8.25 -5.25 -17.21
CA ALA A 93 7.56 -6.51 -17.02
C ALA A 93 6.39 -6.65 -18.00
N ASP A 94 6.58 -7.40 -19.10
CA ASP A 94 5.49 -7.73 -20.04
C ASP A 94 4.67 -8.95 -19.59
N ARG A 95 5.26 -9.86 -18.80
CA ARG A 95 4.57 -11.08 -18.33
C ARG A 95 3.56 -10.82 -17.21
N ASP A 96 3.69 -9.68 -16.53
CA ASP A 96 2.75 -9.20 -15.51
C ASP A 96 1.82 -8.10 -16.06
N ALA A 97 1.67 -8.02 -17.39
CA ALA A 97 0.74 -7.13 -18.08
C ALA A 97 -0.72 -7.57 -17.91
N TYR A 98 -1.13 -7.77 -16.65
CA TYR A 98 -2.52 -7.91 -16.31
C TYR A 98 -3.22 -6.60 -16.64
N THR A 99 -4.33 -6.73 -17.36
CA THR A 99 -5.19 -5.62 -17.73
C THR A 99 -6.26 -5.38 -16.67
N GLY A 100 -6.45 -6.32 -15.74
CA GLY A 100 -7.33 -6.15 -14.59
C GLY A 100 -7.05 -7.10 -13.43
N VAL A 101 -7.74 -6.88 -12.31
CA VAL A 101 -7.71 -7.72 -11.10
C VAL A 101 -9.13 -8.06 -10.67
N ILE A 102 -9.41 -9.33 -10.43
CA ILE A 102 -10.67 -9.81 -9.85
C ILE A 102 -10.49 -10.18 -8.39
N ALA A 103 -11.39 -9.70 -7.54
CA ALA A 103 -11.54 -10.16 -6.16
C ALA A 103 -12.97 -10.64 -5.90
N SER A 104 -13.11 -11.86 -5.40
CA SER A 104 -14.40 -12.45 -5.05
C SER A 104 -14.75 -12.23 -3.59
N TRP A 105 -16.03 -12.04 -3.27
CA TRP A 105 -16.52 -12.01 -1.89
C TRP A 105 -17.70 -12.97 -1.69
N LEU A 106 -17.83 -13.44 -0.45
CA LEU A 106 -18.94 -14.27 0.01
C LEU A 106 -19.34 -13.85 1.43
N HIS A 107 -20.52 -13.27 1.55
CA HIS A 107 -21.16 -12.93 2.82
C HIS A 107 -21.75 -14.19 3.46
N THR A 108 -20.98 -14.81 4.35
CA THR A 108 -21.42 -15.97 5.16
C THR A 108 -22.11 -15.59 6.47
N ARG A 109 -22.03 -14.31 6.87
CA ARG A 109 -22.60 -13.78 8.13
C ARG A 109 -23.88 -12.99 7.90
N GLU A 110 -24.89 -13.61 7.29
CA GLU A 110 -26.27 -13.12 7.42
C GLU A 110 -26.95 -13.84 8.59
N PRO A 111 -26.94 -13.29 9.81
CA PRO A 111 -27.88 -13.76 10.81
C PRO A 111 -29.29 -13.47 10.31
N GLU A 112 -30.19 -14.46 10.31
CA GLU A 112 -31.62 -14.18 10.22
C GLU A 112 -31.94 -13.08 11.24
N LYS A 113 -32.49 -11.97 10.76
CA LYS A 113 -32.96 -10.91 11.65
C LYS A 113 -34.05 -11.54 12.52
N LYS A 114 -33.72 -11.89 13.77
CA LYS A 114 -34.74 -12.23 14.77
C LYS A 114 -35.74 -11.08 14.77
N THR A 115 -37.01 -11.40 14.56
CA THR A 115 -38.11 -10.46 14.70
C THR A 115 -38.04 -9.87 16.10
N GLU A 116 -37.58 -8.62 16.21
CA GLU A 116 -37.60 -7.91 17.47
C GLU A 116 -39.06 -7.83 17.93
N THR A 117 -39.38 -8.54 19.02
CA THR A 117 -40.66 -8.40 19.69
C THR A 117 -40.70 -6.99 20.25
N THR A 118 -41.58 -6.14 19.70
CA THR A 118 -41.69 -4.73 20.06
C THR A 118 -42.25 -4.60 21.47
N VAL A 119 -41.37 -4.56 22.48
CA VAL A 119 -41.74 -4.00 23.78
C VAL A 119 -41.84 -2.49 23.60
N LYS A 120 -43.06 -1.95 23.67
CA LYS A 120 -43.38 -0.52 23.53
C LYS A 120 -42.69 0.31 24.62
N ARG A 121 -41.41 0.65 24.45
CA ARG A 121 -40.80 1.81 25.09
C ARG A 121 -40.53 2.86 24.01
N ARG A 122 -41.28 3.96 24.13
CA ARG A 122 -41.27 5.12 23.24
C ARG A 122 -39.95 5.89 23.41
N ARG A 123 -38.86 5.42 22.80
CA ARG A 123 -37.65 6.20 22.57
C ARG A 123 -37.53 6.47 21.07
N ARG A 124 -37.58 7.75 20.70
CA ARG A 124 -37.22 8.22 19.35
C ARG A 124 -35.74 7.88 19.11
N LYS A 125 -35.46 6.88 18.27
CA LYS A 125 -34.14 6.70 17.65
C LYS A 125 -34.10 7.53 16.35
N PRO A 126 -32.99 8.21 16.03
CA PRO A 126 -32.81 8.83 14.73
C PRO A 126 -32.79 7.75 13.63
N ALA A 127 -33.34 8.09 12.46
CA ALA A 127 -33.47 7.18 11.34
C ALA A 127 -32.09 6.73 10.83
N ALA A 128 -31.75 5.47 11.06
CA ALA A 128 -30.59 4.84 10.42
C ALA A 128 -30.90 4.68 8.92
N GLN A 129 -30.03 5.23 8.08
CA GLN A 129 -30.08 5.04 6.64
C GLN A 129 -30.07 3.54 6.32
N LYS A 130 -31.11 3.07 5.63
CA LYS A 130 -31.18 1.72 5.08
C LYS A 130 -30.09 1.61 4.01
N LYS A 131 -28.98 0.95 4.32
CA LYS A 131 -28.06 0.45 3.30
C LYS A 131 -28.81 -0.60 2.48
N GLU A 132 -28.79 -0.46 1.16
CA GLU A 132 -29.26 -1.50 0.24
C GLU A 132 -28.57 -2.83 0.57
N PRO A 133 -29.27 -3.97 0.47
CA PRO A 133 -28.69 -5.26 0.78
C PRO A 133 -27.54 -5.54 -0.20
N GLU A 134 -26.31 -5.62 0.32
CA GLU A 134 -25.15 -6.08 -0.45
C GLU A 134 -25.42 -7.50 -0.96
N ALA A 135 -25.08 -7.76 -2.23
CA ALA A 135 -25.24 -9.08 -2.83
C ALA A 135 -24.42 -10.13 -2.05
N LYS A 136 -25.05 -11.26 -1.70
CA LYS A 136 -24.45 -12.31 -0.84
C LYS A 136 -23.12 -12.84 -1.36
N GLN A 137 -22.93 -12.85 -2.67
CA GLN A 137 -21.70 -13.23 -3.33
C GLN A 137 -21.53 -12.41 -4.60
N GLY A 138 -20.29 -12.23 -5.03
CA GLY A 138 -19.97 -11.59 -6.30
C GLY A 138 -18.48 -11.45 -6.51
N ASP A 139 -18.16 -11.04 -7.74
CA ASP A 139 -16.81 -10.74 -8.17
C ASP A 139 -16.70 -9.25 -8.49
N TYR A 140 -15.58 -8.65 -8.08
CA TYR A 140 -15.26 -7.26 -8.39
C TYR A 140 -14.04 -7.24 -9.29
N LEU A 141 -14.22 -6.71 -10.50
CA LEU A 141 -13.16 -6.45 -11.46
C LEU A 141 -12.76 -4.97 -11.41
N ILE A 142 -11.47 -4.71 -11.36
CA ILE A 142 -10.87 -3.41 -11.68
C ILE A 142 -9.98 -3.56 -12.91
N GLY A 143 -10.03 -2.60 -13.83
CA GLY A 143 -9.33 -2.68 -15.12
C GLY A 143 -10.21 -3.29 -16.23
N THR A 144 -9.58 -3.89 -17.24
CA THR A 144 -10.27 -4.59 -18.33
C THR A 144 -10.27 -6.11 -18.11
N ASP A 145 -11.12 -6.81 -18.85
CA ASP A 145 -11.35 -8.26 -18.74
C ASP A 145 -10.45 -9.12 -19.66
N GLU A 146 -9.46 -8.53 -20.33
CA GLU A 146 -8.58 -9.26 -21.28
C GLU A 146 -7.66 -10.27 -20.58
N THR A 147 -6.76 -9.78 -19.71
CA THR A 147 -5.82 -10.61 -18.94
C THR A 147 -5.94 -10.27 -17.47
N VAL A 148 -6.68 -11.09 -16.73
CA VAL A 148 -7.09 -10.75 -15.36
C VAL A 148 -6.34 -11.56 -14.32
N LEU A 149 -5.81 -10.89 -13.30
CA LEU A 149 -5.29 -11.53 -12.11
C LEU A 149 -6.43 -11.83 -11.13
N VAL A 150 -6.75 -13.11 -10.93
CA VAL A 150 -7.75 -13.54 -9.97
C VAL A 150 -7.12 -13.69 -8.58
N LEU A 151 -7.59 -12.94 -7.59
CA LEU A 151 -7.15 -13.09 -6.21
C LEU A 151 -7.66 -14.40 -5.63
N SER A 152 -6.75 -15.25 -5.16
CA SER A 152 -7.08 -16.59 -4.65
C SER A 152 -7.92 -16.61 -3.37
N ARG A 153 -8.00 -15.50 -2.64
CA ARG A 153 -8.75 -15.40 -1.40
C ARG A 153 -10.14 -14.82 -1.65
N THR A 154 -11.15 -15.49 -1.14
CA THR A 154 -12.51 -14.95 -1.03
C THR A 154 -12.62 -14.04 0.20
N TYR A 155 -13.16 -12.84 0.01
CA TYR A 155 -13.33 -11.86 1.08
C TYR A 155 -14.70 -11.97 1.75
N ALA A 156 -14.79 -11.53 3.01
CA ALA A 156 -16.02 -11.62 3.79
C ALA A 156 -17.11 -10.63 3.36
N ASN A 157 -16.73 -9.53 2.71
CA ASN A 157 -17.64 -8.51 2.22
C ASN A 157 -17.12 -7.87 0.93
N ARG A 158 -18.03 -7.23 0.20
CA ARG A 158 -17.73 -6.53 -1.06
C ARG A 158 -16.66 -5.45 -0.88
N ALA A 159 -16.79 -4.60 0.14
CA ALA A 159 -15.88 -3.49 0.37
C ALA A 159 -14.40 -3.93 0.57
N ASN A 160 -14.17 -5.07 1.21
CA ASN A 160 -12.84 -5.64 1.39
C ASN A 160 -12.29 -6.22 0.08
N ALA A 161 -13.14 -6.87 -0.73
CA ALA A 161 -12.76 -7.35 -2.05
C ALA A 161 -12.38 -6.19 -2.98
N GLU A 162 -13.21 -5.15 -3.05
CA GLU A 162 -12.96 -3.95 -3.85
C GLU A 162 -11.63 -3.30 -3.48
N ARG A 163 -11.39 -3.13 -2.18
CA ARG A 163 -10.14 -2.58 -1.66
C ARG A 163 -8.95 -3.45 -2.06
N ALA A 164 -9.04 -4.76 -1.85
CA ALA A 164 -7.93 -5.66 -2.15
C ALA A 164 -7.61 -5.69 -3.65
N ALA A 165 -8.63 -5.71 -4.51
CA ALA A 165 -8.47 -5.61 -5.96
C ALA A 165 -7.77 -4.30 -6.33
N LYS A 166 -8.25 -3.16 -5.81
CA LYS A 166 -7.65 -1.85 -6.07
C LYS A 166 -6.19 -1.77 -5.61
N MET A 167 -5.86 -2.30 -4.43
CA MET A 167 -4.48 -2.28 -3.93
C MET A 167 -3.55 -3.19 -4.74
N GLN A 168 -4.02 -4.36 -5.18
CA GLN A 168 -3.23 -5.22 -6.07
C GLN A 168 -3.08 -4.61 -7.45
N TRP A 169 -4.12 -3.96 -7.98
CA TRP A 169 -4.05 -3.22 -9.23
C TRP A 169 -3.00 -2.12 -9.19
N GLU A 170 -3.03 -1.27 -8.16
CA GLU A 170 -2.02 -0.24 -7.98
C GLU A 170 -0.61 -0.82 -7.83
N ARG A 171 -0.47 -1.96 -7.14
CA ARG A 171 0.82 -2.64 -7.01
C ARG A 171 1.35 -3.16 -8.34
N LEU A 172 0.49 -3.76 -9.16
CA LEU A 172 0.84 -4.21 -10.51
C LEU A 172 1.30 -3.03 -11.37
N GLN A 173 0.53 -1.94 -11.35
CA GLN A 173 0.86 -0.72 -12.08
C GLN A 173 2.22 -0.12 -11.68
N ARG A 174 2.57 -0.15 -10.38
CA ARG A 174 3.90 0.34 -9.92
C ARG A 174 5.03 -0.59 -10.36
N GLY A 175 4.76 -1.89 -10.41
CA GLY A 175 5.71 -2.93 -10.79
C GLY A 175 5.94 -3.09 -12.30
N VAL A 176 5.22 -2.34 -13.15
CA VAL A 176 5.37 -2.41 -14.62
C VAL A 176 6.82 -2.14 -15.04
N ALA A 177 7.46 -1.15 -14.42
CA ALA A 177 8.88 -0.90 -14.61
C ALA A 177 9.62 -0.85 -13.28
N THR A 178 10.74 -1.56 -13.23
CA THR A 178 11.67 -1.54 -12.11
C THR A 178 13.02 -1.04 -12.60
N PHE A 179 13.63 -0.17 -11.80
CA PHE A 179 14.95 0.35 -12.07
C PHE A 179 15.79 0.21 -10.79
N SER A 180 17.00 -0.30 -10.92
CA SER A 180 17.93 -0.39 -9.80
C SER A 180 19.27 0.17 -10.20
N ILE A 181 19.92 0.86 -9.27
CA ILE A 181 21.22 1.48 -9.48
C ILE A 181 22.09 1.28 -8.23
N GLN A 182 23.35 0.92 -8.47
CA GLN A 182 24.37 0.90 -7.43
C GLN A 182 25.14 2.22 -7.46
N LEU A 183 25.00 3.01 -6.41
CA LEU A 183 25.76 4.26 -6.29
C LEU A 183 27.21 3.99 -5.89
N ALA A 184 28.13 4.69 -6.56
CA ALA A 184 29.56 4.59 -6.30
C ALA A 184 29.94 5.20 -4.93
N ARG A 185 29.15 6.16 -4.45
CA ARG A 185 29.29 6.75 -3.11
C ARG A 185 28.01 6.55 -2.32
N GLY A 186 28.14 6.09 -1.08
CA GLY A 186 27.01 5.95 -0.19
C GLY A 186 26.35 7.30 0.14
N ARG A 187 25.03 7.32 0.11
CA ARG A 187 24.20 8.53 0.26
C ARG A 187 23.19 8.35 1.39
N ALA A 188 23.55 8.81 2.59
CA ALA A 188 22.71 8.68 3.79
C ALA A 188 21.51 9.65 3.82
N ASP A 189 21.44 10.60 2.90
CA ASP A 189 20.33 11.54 2.73
C ASP A 189 19.09 10.89 2.09
N LEU A 190 19.25 9.73 1.48
CA LEU A 190 18.20 9.00 0.78
C LEU A 190 17.37 8.12 1.74
N TYR A 191 16.07 8.03 1.47
CA TYR A 191 15.16 7.16 2.21
C TYR A 191 14.01 6.67 1.32
N THR A 192 13.36 5.57 1.74
CA THR A 192 12.21 4.98 1.05
C THR A 192 11.07 6.00 0.88
N GLU A 193 10.29 5.84 -0.19
CA GLU A 193 9.22 6.74 -0.64
C GLU A 193 9.69 8.09 -1.23
N MET A 194 10.99 8.40 -1.26
CA MET A 194 11.45 9.61 -1.96
C MET A 194 11.22 9.51 -3.48
N PRO A 195 10.62 10.54 -4.11
CA PRO A 195 10.60 10.66 -5.56
C PRO A 195 12.02 10.88 -6.12
N VAL A 196 12.33 10.21 -7.21
CA VAL A 196 13.63 10.28 -7.88
C VAL A 196 13.42 10.61 -9.36
N LYS A 197 14.22 11.55 -9.86
CA LYS A 197 14.41 11.78 -11.28
C LYS A 197 15.76 11.22 -11.68
N VAL A 198 15.81 10.48 -12.77
CA VAL A 198 17.06 9.92 -13.30
C VAL A 198 17.41 10.62 -14.60
N SER A 199 18.70 10.80 -14.87
CA SER A 199 19.15 11.49 -16.07
C SER A 199 20.47 10.92 -16.61
N GLY A 200 20.60 10.91 -17.92
CA GLY A 200 21.75 10.36 -18.62
C GLY A 200 21.64 8.86 -18.89
N PHE A 201 20.44 8.27 -18.74
CA PHE A 201 20.14 6.92 -19.21
C PHE A 201 19.38 6.98 -20.55
N LYS A 202 18.77 5.87 -20.95
CA LYS A 202 17.94 5.82 -22.15
C LYS A 202 16.65 6.60 -21.92
N GLN A 203 16.08 7.17 -22.98
CA GLN A 203 14.87 8.01 -22.91
C GLN A 203 13.71 7.39 -22.11
N PRO A 204 13.37 6.09 -22.22
CA PRO A 204 12.29 5.50 -21.42
C PRO A 204 12.56 5.49 -19.91
N ILE A 205 13.84 5.48 -19.51
CA ILE A 205 14.26 5.49 -18.11
C ILE A 205 14.23 6.93 -17.57
N ASP A 206 14.78 7.87 -18.33
CA ASP A 206 14.87 9.29 -17.96
C ASP A 206 13.49 9.98 -17.92
N ALA A 207 12.54 9.55 -18.75
CA ALA A 207 11.17 10.06 -18.76
C ALA A 207 10.30 9.52 -17.60
N GLY A 208 10.73 8.42 -16.97
CA GLY A 208 9.98 7.80 -15.89
C GLY A 208 10.02 8.62 -14.60
N GLU A 209 8.88 8.71 -13.92
CA GLU A 209 8.85 9.16 -12.53
C GLU A 209 9.11 7.97 -11.61
N TRP A 210 10.16 8.06 -10.80
CA TRP A 210 10.59 6.95 -9.96
C TRP A 210 10.33 7.24 -8.48
N ILE A 211 10.12 6.19 -7.70
CA ILE A 211 10.06 6.26 -6.24
C ILE A 211 10.95 5.19 -5.62
N ILE A 212 11.68 5.53 -4.55
CA ILE A 212 12.55 4.58 -3.83
C ILE A 212 11.69 3.57 -3.07
N THR A 213 11.81 2.30 -3.44
CA THR A 213 11.12 1.19 -2.74
C THR A 213 12.02 0.57 -1.70
N THR A 214 13.20 0.12 -2.13
CA THR A 214 14.23 -0.47 -1.28
C THR A 214 15.48 0.37 -1.34
N LEU A 215 16.09 0.56 -0.17
CA LEU A 215 17.38 1.20 -0.06
C LEU A 215 18.27 0.37 0.85
N THR A 216 19.44 -0.02 0.33
CA THR A 216 20.39 -0.86 1.04
C THR A 216 21.72 -0.14 1.12
N HIS A 217 22.10 0.22 2.34
CA HIS A 217 23.42 0.74 2.65
C HIS A 217 24.37 -0.42 2.97
N ASN A 218 25.54 -0.43 2.33
CA ASN A 218 26.58 -1.42 2.63
C ASN A 218 27.89 -0.70 2.96
N LEU A 219 28.58 -1.16 4.01
CA LEU A 219 29.89 -0.67 4.41
C LEU A 219 30.84 -1.86 4.44
N SER A 220 31.79 -1.90 3.50
CA SER A 220 32.83 -2.92 3.45
C SER A 220 34.23 -2.30 3.40
N ALA A 221 35.25 -3.07 3.79
CA ALA A 221 36.64 -2.61 3.75
C ALA A 221 37.17 -2.41 2.32
N GLU A 222 36.69 -3.24 1.37
CA GLU A 222 37.13 -3.23 -0.03
C GLU A 222 36.45 -2.14 -0.85
N ASN A 223 35.14 -1.95 -0.69
CA ASN A 223 34.33 -1.05 -1.53
C ASN A 223 33.87 0.22 -0.79
N GLY A 224 34.24 0.37 0.49
CA GLY A 224 33.82 1.49 1.32
C GLY A 224 32.32 1.54 1.57
N TYR A 225 31.80 2.76 1.73
CA TYR A 225 30.37 3.00 1.93
C TYR A 225 29.66 3.14 0.57
N THR A 226 28.77 2.19 0.27
CA THR A 226 27.98 2.14 -0.97
C THR A 226 26.48 2.11 -0.69
N THR A 227 25.67 2.45 -1.68
CA THR A 227 24.20 2.43 -1.55
C THR A 227 23.58 1.82 -2.80
N SER A 228 22.82 0.76 -2.61
CA SER A 228 21.97 0.14 -3.63
C SER A 228 20.57 0.71 -3.51
N ILE A 229 19.99 1.12 -4.64
CA ILE A 229 18.65 1.70 -4.68
C ILE A 229 17.81 0.90 -5.66
N GLU A 230 16.62 0.53 -5.22
CA GLU A 230 15.55 -0.02 -6.06
C GLU A 230 14.44 1.01 -6.20
N LEU A 231 13.97 1.16 -7.44
CA LEU A 231 13.04 2.18 -7.87
C LEU A 231 11.89 1.49 -8.63
N GLU A 232 10.67 1.93 -8.32
CA GLU A 232 9.45 1.58 -9.05
C GLU A 232 8.81 2.83 -9.64
N VAL A 233 7.88 2.66 -10.57
CA VAL A 233 7.15 3.77 -11.18
C VAL A 233 6.28 4.45 -10.12
N LYS A 234 6.43 5.76 -9.99
CA LYS A 234 5.54 6.61 -9.21
C LYS A 234 4.23 6.74 -9.98
N ILE A 235 3.14 6.28 -9.38
CA ILE A 235 1.79 6.53 -9.91
C ILE A 235 1.27 7.76 -9.19
N ASP A 236 1.09 8.86 -9.93
CA ASP A 236 0.21 9.92 -9.45
C ASP A 236 -1.23 9.40 -9.50
N SER A 237 -1.93 9.58 -8.39
CA SER A 237 -3.27 9.08 -8.11
C SER A 237 -4.10 8.87 -9.38
N LEU A 238 -4.27 7.61 -9.77
CA LEU A 238 -5.24 7.10 -10.73
C LEU A 238 -6.34 8.11 -11.07
N GLU A 239 -6.20 8.81 -12.20
CA GLU A 239 -7.35 9.32 -12.95
C GLU A 239 -8.10 8.10 -13.48
N MET A 240 -8.94 7.52 -12.62
CA MET A 240 -9.99 6.62 -13.06
C MET A 240 -11.15 7.52 -13.48
N GLU A 241 -11.27 7.81 -14.77
CA GLU A 241 -12.56 8.11 -15.38
C GLU A 241 -13.46 6.86 -15.33
#